data_AF-A0A8T1CFJ5-F1
#
_entry.id   AF-A0A8T1CFJ5-F1
#
_cell.length_a   1.000
_cell.length_b   1.000
_cell.length_c   1.000
_cell.angle_alpha   90.00
_cell.angle_beta   90.00
_cell.angle_gamma   90.00
#
_symmetry.space_group_name_H-M   'P 1'
#
loop_
_entity.id
_entity.type
_entity.pdbx_description
1 polymer ?
#
loop_
_entity_poly.entity_id
_entity_poly.type
_entity_poly.pdbx_seq_one_letter_code
_entity_poly.pdbx_strand_id
1 'polypeptide(L)'
;MERVSTIETTNGAGDTYSVGSTNGKDYPSVTRFRRGRPQRIKLTNVSDRTVYFSAHDDIAVLVPAGDLPRGDGYVRVDSKKYRDWQVLAYEGCRDRELFQRECELYERWLATQPPSVERPDYPEPQRVATRPSQYSLEGPGDRLTCAER
;
A
#
# COMPACT_ATOMS: atom_id res chain seq x y z
N MET A 1 1.40 -18.06 -2.27
CA MET A 1 2.79 -17.92 -2.76
C MET A 1 3.53 -17.12 -1.73
N GLU A 2 4.27 -17.84 -0.91
CA GLU A 2 5.68 -17.53 -0.73
C GLU A 2 6.04 -16.02 -0.57
N ARG A 3 5.34 -15.31 0.33
CA ARG A 3 5.74 -14.10 1.08
C ARG A 3 7.22 -14.04 1.63
N VAL A 4 8.28 -14.22 0.84
CA VAL A 4 9.63 -13.83 1.32
C VAL A 4 9.61 -12.36 1.76
N SER A 5 9.91 -12.09 3.02
CA SER A 5 9.94 -10.73 3.58
C SER A 5 11.18 -10.53 4.42
N THR A 6 11.69 -9.30 4.34
CA THR A 6 12.57 -8.74 5.33
C THR A 6 11.74 -7.99 6.36
N ILE A 7 11.81 -8.35 7.65
CA ILE A 7 11.25 -7.54 8.75
C ILE A 7 12.37 -6.81 9.48
N GLU A 8 12.14 -5.55 9.84
CA GLU A 8 13.04 -4.82 10.74
C GLU A 8 12.60 -5.05 12.18
N THR A 9 13.53 -5.47 13.02
CA THR A 9 13.29 -5.77 14.44
C THR A 9 14.35 -5.08 15.28
N THR A 10 13.91 -4.35 16.30
CA THR A 10 14.80 -3.62 17.20
C THR A 10 15.09 -4.45 18.45
N ASN A 11 16.34 -4.45 18.89
CA ASN A 11 16.68 -5.04 20.18
C ASN A 11 16.40 -4.05 21.33
N GLY A 12 16.47 -4.54 22.57
CA GLY A 12 16.33 -3.68 23.76
C GLY A 12 17.45 -2.65 23.98
N ALA A 13 18.48 -2.64 23.12
CA ALA A 13 19.58 -1.67 23.13
C ALA A 13 19.44 -0.58 22.03
N GLY A 14 18.41 -0.67 21.18
CA GLY A 14 18.14 0.28 20.10
C GLY A 14 18.70 -0.10 18.73
N ASP A 15 19.40 -1.23 18.59
CA ASP A 15 19.91 -1.70 17.30
C ASP A 15 18.78 -2.32 16.48
N THR A 16 18.71 -1.94 15.20
CA THR A 16 17.74 -2.46 14.24
C THR A 16 18.37 -3.57 13.40
N TYR A 17 17.69 -4.71 13.29
CA TYR A 17 18.10 -5.85 12.49
C TYR A 17 17.05 -6.18 11.44
N SER A 18 17.51 -6.51 10.24
CA SER A 18 16.70 -7.04 9.15
C SER A 18 16.67 -8.56 9.18
N VAL A 19 15.48 -9.16 9.10
CA VAL A 19 15.28 -10.62 9.02
C VAL A 19 14.74 -10.97 7.64
N GLY A 20 15.56 -11.45 6.71
CA GLY A 20 15.10 -11.90 5.38
C GLY A 20 14.71 -13.38 5.37
N SER A 21 13.90 -13.84 4.41
CA SER A 21 13.61 -15.26 4.14
C SER A 21 14.15 -15.69 2.75
N THR A 22 14.39 -16.97 2.50
CA THR A 22 14.95 -17.49 1.23
C THR A 22 13.92 -18.20 0.38
N ASN A 23 13.13 -19.04 1.03
CA ASN A 23 11.95 -19.69 0.50
C ASN A 23 10.83 -18.77 0.87
N GLY A 24 10.20 -18.14 -0.10
CA GLY A 24 8.88 -17.66 0.23
C GLY A 24 8.15 -18.94 0.50
N LYS A 25 7.51 -19.24 1.60
CA LYS A 25 6.55 -20.36 1.76
C LYS A 25 5.90 -20.09 3.08
N ASP A 26 6.77 -19.70 4.00
CA ASP A 26 6.50 -19.12 5.28
C ASP A 26 7.40 -17.90 5.52
N TYR A 27 6.94 -17.01 6.40
CA TYR A 27 7.44 -15.63 6.45
C TYR A 27 7.82 -15.23 7.84
N PRO A 28 9.06 -14.76 8.06
CA PRO A 28 9.49 -14.34 9.37
C PRO A 28 8.76 -13.04 9.75
N SER A 29 8.13 -13.02 10.92
CA SER A 29 7.34 -11.86 11.39
C SER A 29 7.76 -11.28 12.73
N VAL A 30 8.56 -11.97 13.57
CA VAL A 30 9.08 -11.40 14.83
C VAL A 30 10.37 -12.09 15.29
N THR A 31 11.39 -11.33 15.71
CA THR A 31 12.58 -11.85 16.41
C THR A 31 12.54 -11.49 17.90
N ARG A 32 12.64 -12.49 18.79
CA ARG A 32 12.78 -12.25 20.25
C ARG A 32 14.24 -12.01 20.57
N PHE A 33 14.55 -10.88 21.21
CA PHE A 33 15.90 -10.58 21.69
C PHE A 33 16.04 -10.82 23.20
N ARG A 34 17.23 -11.21 23.64
CA ARG A 34 17.66 -11.16 25.04
C ARG A 34 19.04 -10.56 25.14
N ARG A 35 19.19 -9.49 25.93
CA ARG A 35 20.47 -8.77 26.11
C ARG A 35 21.12 -8.38 24.76
N GLY A 36 20.33 -7.83 23.85
CA GLY A 36 20.79 -7.44 22.51
C GLY A 36 20.96 -8.60 21.51
N ARG A 37 20.87 -9.87 21.95
CA ARG A 37 21.07 -11.03 21.08
C ARG A 37 19.76 -11.62 20.57
N PRO A 38 19.65 -11.94 19.28
CA PRO A 38 18.49 -12.65 18.73
C PRO A 38 18.41 -14.06 19.33
N GLN A 39 17.21 -14.48 19.72
CA GLN A 39 16.97 -15.77 20.38
C GLN A 39 15.98 -16.66 19.62
N ARG A 40 14.96 -16.08 18.99
CA ARG A 40 13.90 -16.84 18.30
C ARG A 40 13.37 -16.01 17.15
N ILE A 41 13.01 -16.67 16.05
CA ILE A 41 12.29 -16.07 14.92
C ILE A 41 10.91 -16.73 14.85
N LYS A 42 9.85 -15.93 14.71
CA LYS A 42 8.49 -16.39 14.46
C LYS A 42 8.28 -16.48 12.95
N LEU A 43 7.96 -17.67 12.46
CA LEU A 43 7.54 -17.90 11.08
C LEU A 43 6.01 -17.93 11.01
N THR A 44 5.46 -17.32 9.96
CA THR A 44 4.01 -17.31 9.68
C THR A 44 3.78 -17.92 8.32
N ASN A 45 3.10 -19.06 8.29
CA ASN A 45 2.60 -19.66 7.06
C ASN A 45 1.39 -18.86 6.57
N VAL A 46 1.37 -18.44 5.31
CA VAL A 46 0.19 -17.78 4.68
C VAL A 46 -0.29 -18.58 3.46
N SER A 47 0.22 -19.79 3.30
CA SER A 47 -0.39 -20.77 2.40
C SER A 47 -1.51 -21.52 3.12
N ASP A 48 -2.43 -22.04 2.33
CA ASP A 48 -3.52 -22.94 2.73
C ASP A 48 -3.03 -24.37 3.00
N ARG A 49 -1.72 -24.61 2.88
CA ARG A 49 -1.10 -25.94 2.94
C ARG A 49 -0.14 -26.02 4.12
N THR A 50 -0.03 -27.20 4.72
CA THR A 50 1.02 -27.48 5.69
C THR A 50 2.39 -27.43 5.00
N VAL A 51 3.30 -26.63 5.56
CA VAL A 51 4.68 -26.53 5.09
C VAL A 51 5.60 -27.21 6.10
N TYR A 52 6.57 -27.96 5.59
CA TYR A 52 7.58 -28.65 6.38
C TYR A 52 8.96 -28.04 6.11
N PHE A 53 9.77 -28.00 7.16
CA PHE A 53 11.13 -27.50 7.13
C PHE A 53 12.09 -28.57 7.63
N SER A 54 13.21 -28.74 6.94
CA SER A 54 14.35 -29.47 7.46
C SER A 54 15.07 -28.61 8.51
N ALA A 55 15.74 -29.26 9.46
CA ALA A 55 16.52 -28.57 10.49
C ALA A 55 17.70 -27.76 9.92
N HIS A 56 18.08 -28.03 8.67
CA HIS A 56 19.22 -27.40 7.98
C HIS A 56 18.78 -26.50 6.83
N ASP A 57 17.49 -26.21 6.70
CA ASP A 57 17.04 -25.23 5.71
C ASP A 57 17.42 -23.84 6.20
N ASP A 58 18.08 -23.06 5.33
CA ASP A 58 18.39 -21.66 5.59
C ASP A 58 17.13 -20.82 5.42
N ILE A 59 16.23 -20.83 6.40
CA ILE A 59 14.89 -20.21 6.27
C ILE A 59 14.94 -18.70 6.44
N ALA A 60 15.90 -18.18 7.22
CA ALA A 60 16.03 -16.76 7.46
C ALA A 60 17.46 -16.32 7.78
N VAL A 61 17.80 -15.09 7.41
CA VAL A 61 19.05 -14.42 7.77
C VAL A 61 18.77 -13.21 8.64
N LEU A 62 19.55 -13.02 9.70
CA LEU A 62 19.51 -11.80 10.51
C LEU A 62 20.78 -10.97 10.23
N VAL A 63 20.59 -9.76 9.73
CA VAL A 63 21.67 -8.81 9.44
C VAL A 63 21.36 -7.45 10.07
N PRO A 64 22.37 -6.59 10.34
CA PRO A 64 22.12 -5.20 10.66
C PRO A 64 21.24 -4.54 9.60
N ALA A 65 20.40 -3.58 10.01
CA ALA A 65 19.52 -2.87 9.08
C ALA A 65 20.33 -2.23 7.95
N GLY A 66 19.95 -2.52 6.70
CA GLY A 66 20.64 -2.01 5.50
C GLY A 66 21.68 -2.95 4.89
N ASP A 67 22.15 -3.96 5.61
CA ASP A 67 23.20 -4.89 5.16
C ASP A 67 22.67 -6.17 4.50
N LEU A 68 21.39 -6.18 4.10
CA LEU A 68 20.81 -7.34 3.43
C LEU A 68 21.49 -7.59 2.08
N PRO A 69 21.98 -8.83 1.81
CA PRO A 69 22.62 -9.16 0.55
C PRO A 69 21.72 -8.80 -0.65
N ARG A 70 22.30 -8.10 -1.63
CA ARG A 70 21.57 -7.71 -2.86
C ARG A 70 21.40 -8.87 -3.84
N GLY A 71 22.23 -9.90 -3.72
CA GLY A 71 22.24 -11.09 -4.57
C GLY A 71 21.49 -12.25 -3.92
N ASP A 72 20.35 -12.57 -4.53
CA ASP A 72 19.52 -13.78 -4.46
C ASP A 72 19.03 -14.33 -3.11
N GLY A 73 17.71 -14.54 -3.07
CA GLY A 73 16.97 -15.21 -1.99
C GLY A 73 16.12 -14.27 -1.15
N TYR A 74 16.62 -13.08 -0.81
CA TYR A 74 16.02 -12.21 0.20
C TYR A 74 15.30 -10.97 -0.40
N VAL A 75 14.11 -10.64 0.12
CA VAL A 75 13.29 -9.52 -0.36
C VAL A 75 13.31 -8.36 0.63
N ARG A 76 13.86 -7.21 0.24
CA ARG A 76 13.88 -5.97 1.04
C ARG A 76 12.49 -5.32 1.20
N VAL A 77 12.27 -4.60 2.29
CA VAL A 77 11.03 -3.86 2.61
C VAL A 77 10.66 -2.82 1.54
N ASP A 78 11.65 -2.15 0.95
CA ASP A 78 11.46 -1.14 -0.09
C ASP A 78 11.28 -1.72 -1.51
N SER A 79 11.34 -3.05 -1.65
CA SER A 79 11.17 -3.71 -2.94
C SER A 79 9.70 -3.75 -3.37
N LYS A 80 9.44 -3.60 -4.67
CA LYS A 80 8.10 -3.81 -5.24
C LYS A 80 7.54 -5.20 -4.88
N LYS A 81 8.38 -6.24 -4.87
CA LYS A 81 7.99 -7.61 -4.49
C LYS A 81 7.42 -7.68 -3.07
N TYR A 82 7.96 -6.89 -2.14
CA TYR A 82 7.48 -6.81 -0.76
C TYR A 82 6.13 -6.10 -0.67
N ARG A 83 5.92 -5.05 -1.45
CA ARG A 83 4.63 -4.34 -1.48
C ARG A 83 3.51 -5.23 -2.02
N ASP A 84 3.76 -5.93 -3.13
CA ASP A 84 2.78 -6.86 -3.73
C ASP A 84 2.44 -8.01 -2.75
N TRP A 85 3.43 -8.43 -1.97
CA TRP A 85 3.30 -9.39 -0.85
C TRP A 85 2.47 -8.88 0.32
N GLN A 86 2.61 -7.61 0.72
CA GLN A 86 1.81 -7.01 1.80
C GLN A 86 0.32 -7.01 1.44
N VAL A 87 0.01 -6.96 0.15
CA VAL A 87 -1.38 -7.06 -0.31
C VAL A 87 -1.91 -8.49 -0.12
N LEU A 88 -1.18 -9.51 -0.61
CA LEU A 88 -1.58 -10.93 -0.49
C LEU A 88 -1.68 -11.40 0.97
N ALA A 89 -0.73 -10.94 1.78
CA ALA A 89 -0.69 -11.10 3.22
C ALA A 89 -1.97 -10.65 3.92
N TYR A 90 -2.36 -9.43 3.61
CA TYR A 90 -3.51 -8.78 4.20
C TYR A 90 -4.78 -9.50 3.76
N GLU A 91 -4.89 -9.84 2.49
CA GLU A 91 -6.01 -10.60 1.96
C GLU A 91 -6.14 -11.99 2.61
N GLY A 92 -5.03 -12.72 2.79
CA GLY A 92 -5.06 -14.08 3.34
C GLY A 92 -5.20 -14.16 4.87
N CYS A 93 -4.75 -13.15 5.61
CA CYS A 93 -4.84 -13.13 7.08
C CYS A 93 -6.08 -12.40 7.62
N ARG A 94 -6.77 -11.62 6.77
CA ARG A 94 -7.91 -10.82 7.20
C ARG A 94 -9.18 -11.65 7.29
N ASP A 95 -9.93 -11.44 8.37
CA ASP A 95 -11.28 -11.98 8.52
C ASP A 95 -12.23 -11.33 7.52
N ARG A 96 -12.84 -12.15 6.65
CA ARG A 96 -13.73 -11.70 5.58
C ARG A 96 -15.05 -11.14 6.13
N GLU A 97 -15.58 -11.71 7.21
CA GLU A 97 -16.84 -11.26 7.81
C GLU A 97 -16.65 -9.93 8.52
N LEU A 98 -15.53 -9.80 9.27
CA LEU A 98 -15.17 -8.54 9.91
C LEU A 98 -14.98 -7.43 8.87
N PHE A 99 -14.28 -7.72 7.76
CA PHE A 99 -14.11 -6.76 6.68
C PHE A 99 -15.44 -6.32 6.08
N GLN A 100 -16.32 -7.27 5.76
CA GLN A 100 -17.61 -6.95 5.17
C GLN A 100 -18.40 -6.00 6.07
N ARG A 101 -18.39 -6.26 7.38
CA ARG A 101 -19.05 -5.40 8.36
C ARG A 101 -18.42 -4.01 8.46
N GLU A 102 -17.09 -3.91 8.39
CA GLU A 102 -16.38 -2.62 8.32
C GLU A 102 -16.77 -1.84 7.07
N CYS A 103 -16.84 -2.49 5.90
CA CYS A 103 -17.30 -1.87 4.66
C CYS A 103 -18.72 -1.31 4.78
N GLU A 104 -19.66 -2.09 5.32
CA GLU A 104 -21.03 -1.63 5.53
C GLU A 104 -21.13 -0.46 6.51
N LEU A 105 -20.30 -0.45 7.55
CA LEU A 105 -20.20 0.68 8.48
C LEU A 105 -19.62 1.92 7.78
N TYR A 106 -18.60 1.71 6.95
CA TYR A 106 -17.97 2.78 6.18
C TYR A 106 -18.94 3.39 5.18
N GLU A 107 -19.68 2.60 4.40
CA GLU A 107 -20.69 3.09 3.46
C GLU A 107 -21.80 3.87 4.16
N ARG A 108 -22.28 3.37 5.31
CA ARG A 108 -23.25 4.11 6.13
C ARG A 108 -22.68 5.44 6.62
N TRP A 109 -21.45 5.43 7.11
CA TRP A 109 -20.77 6.65 7.55
C TRP A 109 -20.54 7.61 6.37
N LEU A 110 -20.20 7.11 5.18
CA LEU A 110 -20.00 7.88 3.96
C LEU A 110 -21.30 8.57 3.53
N ALA A 111 -22.43 7.86 3.63
CA ALA A 111 -23.75 8.41 3.35
C ALA A 111 -24.18 9.50 4.34
N THR A 112 -23.63 9.50 5.56
CA THR A 112 -23.86 10.57 6.54
C THR A 112 -22.92 11.77 6.38
N GLN A 113 -21.93 11.71 5.48
CA GLN A 113 -21.03 12.84 5.28
C GLN A 113 -21.78 14.02 4.67
N PRO A 114 -21.61 15.24 5.21
CA PRO A 114 -22.08 16.43 4.54
C PRO A 114 -21.34 16.59 3.19
N PRO A 115 -21.96 17.25 2.21
CA PRO A 115 -21.27 17.61 0.97
C PRO A 115 -19.92 18.27 1.30
N SER A 116 -18.83 17.76 0.71
CA SER A 116 -17.49 18.33 0.95
C SER A 116 -17.33 19.77 0.46
N VAL A 117 -18.27 20.23 -0.36
CA VAL A 117 -18.36 21.58 -0.90
C VAL A 117 -19.79 22.07 -0.72
N GLU A 118 -19.95 23.27 -0.19
CA GLU A 118 -21.23 23.97 -0.18
C GLU A 118 -21.73 24.10 -1.62
N ARG A 119 -22.91 23.55 -1.91
CA ARG A 119 -23.56 23.69 -3.21
C ARG A 119 -24.54 24.85 -3.12
N PRO A 120 -24.27 25.99 -3.78
CA PRO A 120 -25.25 27.06 -3.87
C PRO A 120 -26.49 26.55 -4.60
N ASP A 121 -27.65 26.97 -4.14
CA ASP A 121 -28.91 26.70 -4.83
C ASP A 121 -28.99 27.63 -6.05
N TYR A 122 -28.55 27.13 -7.20
CA TYR A 122 -28.60 27.88 -8.45
C TYR A 122 -30.00 27.73 -9.06
N PRO A 123 -30.61 28.82 -9.54
CA PRO A 123 -31.85 28.71 -10.29
C PRO A 123 -31.64 27.85 -11.54
N GLU A 124 -32.64 27.03 -11.88
CA GLU A 124 -32.60 26.20 -13.07
C GLU A 124 -32.39 27.08 -14.33
N PRO A 125 -31.37 26.80 -15.16
CA PRO A 125 -31.07 27.62 -16.31
C PRO A 125 -32.23 27.55 -17.32
N GLN A 126 -32.99 28.65 -17.45
CA GLN A 126 -34.18 28.69 -18.29
C GLN A 126 -33.88 28.63 -19.80
N ARG A 127 -32.71 29.10 -20.23
CA ARG A 127 -32.30 29.08 -21.64
C ARG A 127 -30.79 29.22 -21.75
N VAL A 128 -30.20 28.44 -22.65
CA VAL A 128 -28.82 28.64 -23.09
C VAL A 128 -28.81 29.89 -23.98
N ALA A 129 -28.01 30.90 -23.60
CA ALA A 129 -27.81 32.07 -24.44
C ALA A 129 -27.10 31.63 -25.74
N THR A 130 -27.72 31.86 -26.88
CA THR A 130 -27.09 31.62 -28.18
C THR A 130 -25.94 32.60 -28.34
N ARG A 131 -24.74 32.10 -28.65
CA ARG A 131 -23.60 32.94 -28.98
C ARG A 131 -24.00 33.91 -30.11
N PRO A 132 -23.76 35.23 -30.00
CA PRO A 132 -24.04 36.16 -31.09
C PRO A 132 -23.29 35.71 -32.35
N SER A 133 -23.95 35.80 -33.51
CA SER A 133 -23.33 35.43 -34.78
C SER A 133 -22.15 36.38 -35.05
N GLN A 134 -21.08 35.85 -35.66
CA GLN A 134 -19.87 36.62 -35.98
C GLN A 134 -20.19 37.86 -36.85
N TYR A 135 -21.32 37.86 -37.55
CA TYR A 135 -21.78 38.95 -38.40
C TYR A 135 -22.32 40.18 -37.64
N SER A 136 -22.60 40.10 -36.33
CA SER A 136 -23.03 41.27 -35.54
C SER A 136 -21.90 41.98 -34.78
N LEU A 137 -20.66 41.51 -34.90
CA LEU A 137 -19.47 42.11 -34.29
C LEU A 137 -18.51 42.74 -35.31
N GLU A 138 -18.84 42.73 -36.60
CA GLU A 138 -18.07 43.37 -37.66
C GLU A 138 -18.39 44.89 -37.70
N GLY A 139 -18.08 45.59 -36.60
CA GLY A 139 -17.60 46.97 -36.69
C GLY A 139 -16.08 46.91 -36.92
N PRO A 140 -15.47 47.83 -37.67
CA PRO A 140 -14.06 47.75 -38.04
C PRO A 140 -13.19 47.95 -36.81
N GLY A 141 -12.67 46.86 -36.25
CA GLY A 141 -11.80 46.88 -35.07
C GLY A 141 -11.28 45.49 -34.71
N ASP A 142 -10.12 45.16 -35.26
CA ASP A 142 -9.10 44.21 -34.79
C ASP A 142 -9.56 42.92 -34.08
N ARG A 143 -9.62 41.85 -34.88
CA ARG A 143 -9.56 40.46 -34.39
C ARG A 143 -8.18 40.15 -33.81
N LEU A 144 -7.94 40.53 -32.56
CA LEU A 144 -6.82 39.96 -31.80
C LEU A 144 -7.21 38.56 -31.34
N THR A 145 -6.49 37.56 -31.86
CA THR A 145 -6.65 36.15 -31.47
C THR A 145 -5.57 35.79 -30.45
N CYS A 146 -5.90 34.96 -29.45
CA CYS A 146 -5.00 34.59 -28.35
C CYS A 146 -3.79 33.73 -28.76
N ALA A 147 -3.50 33.59 -30.05
CA ALA A 147 -2.38 32.82 -30.58
C ALA A 147 -1.12 33.68 -30.83
N GLU A 148 -1.15 34.98 -30.52
CA GLU A 148 -0.01 35.90 -30.72
C GLU A 148 0.51 36.48 -29.39
N ARG A 149 0.75 35.63 -28.39
CA ARG A 149 1.59 35.99 -27.23
C ARG A 149 2.65 34.93 -26.97
#